data_AF-A0A7Y5DM86-F1
#
_entry.id   AF-A0A7Y5DM86-F1
#
_cell.length_a   1.000
_cell.length_b   1.000
_cell.length_c   1.000
_cell.angle_alpha   90.00
_cell.angle_beta   90.00
_cell.angle_gamma   90.00
#
_symmetry.space_group_name_H-M   'P 1'
#
loop_
_entity.id
_entity.type
_entity.pdbx_description
1 polymer ?
#
loop_
_entity_poly.entity_id
_entity_poly.type
_entity_poly.pdbx_seq_one_letter_code
_entity_poly.pdbx_strand_id
1 'polypeptide(L)' 'MEDDLPRPKGDAADQLAKELLDAYSQDELDERIAVLEAEIVRVRAHRDRAAAHRSAADALFKPRSS' A
#
# COMPACT_ATOMS: atom_id res chain seq x y z
N MET A 1 10.37 17.20 1.82
CA MET A 1 9.69 17.78 0.64
C MET A 1 9.69 16.75 -0.49
N GLU A 2 9.04 15.60 -0.28
CA GLU A 2 8.91 14.52 -1.27
C GLU A 2 7.43 14.11 -1.47
N ASP A 3 6.50 14.75 -0.75
CA ASP A 3 5.06 14.45 -0.75
C ASP A 3 4.28 15.07 -1.93
N ASP A 4 4.96 15.82 -2.82
CA ASP A 4 4.31 16.59 -3.90
C ASP A 4 4.78 16.16 -5.30
N LEU A 5 5.17 14.89 -5.44
CA LEU A 5 5.29 14.31 -6.77
C LEU A 5 3.88 13.88 -7.23
N PRO A 6 3.45 14.23 -8.46
CA PRO A 6 2.20 13.74 -8.99
C PRO A 6 2.20 12.22 -8.92
N ARG A 7 1.24 11.62 -8.22
CA ARG A 7 1.07 10.17 -8.25
C ARG A 7 0.96 9.78 -9.74
N PRO A 8 1.80 8.83 -10.23
CA PRO A 8 1.75 8.45 -11.63
C PRO A 8 0.31 8.06 -11.97
N LYS A 9 -0.30 8.78 -12.93
CA LYS A 9 -1.68 8.54 -13.34
C LYS A 9 -1.78 7.11 -13.87
N GLY A 10 -2.64 6.30 -13.25
CA GLY A 10 -2.75 4.86 -13.52
C GLY A 10 -1.89 4.03 -12.58
N ASP A 11 -2.14 4.14 -11.27
CA ASP A 11 -1.43 3.32 -10.31
C ASP A 11 -1.81 1.83 -10.48
N ALA A 12 -1.02 0.93 -9.89
CA ALA A 12 -1.19 -0.51 -10.11
C ALA A 12 -2.59 -1.02 -9.72
N ALA A 13 -3.28 -0.35 -8.78
CA ALA A 13 -4.65 -0.69 -8.39
C ALA A 13 -5.66 -0.28 -9.48
N ASP A 14 -5.47 0.87 -10.12
CA ASP A 14 -6.28 1.29 -11.27
C ASP A 14 -6.16 0.30 -12.45
N GLN A 15 -4.98 -0.28 -12.66
CA GLN A 15 -4.75 -1.29 -13.70
C GLN A 15 -5.43 -2.62 -13.34
N LEU A 16 -5.31 -3.04 -12.08
CA LEU A 16 -5.98 -4.23 -11.56
C LEU A 16 -7.50 -4.17 -11.73
N ALA A 17 -8.10 -3.00 -11.46
CA ALA A 17 -9.53 -2.77 -11.57
C ALA A 17 -10.08 -2.80 -13.01
N LYS A 18 -9.20 -2.65 -14.01
CA LYS A 18 -9.57 -2.70 -15.44
C LYS A 18 -9.42 -4.08 -16.06
N GLU A 19 -8.92 -5.05 -15.30
CA GLU A 19 -8.75 -6.41 -15.80
C GLU A 19 -10.10 -7.10 -16.03
N LEU A 20 -10.25 -7.77 -17.18
CA LEU A 20 -11.45 -8.53 -17.51
C LEU A 20 -11.40 -9.90 -16.85
N LEU A 21 -12.22 -10.09 -15.83
CA LEU A 21 -12.28 -11.33 -15.05
C LEU A 21 -13.14 -12.42 -15.71
N ASP A 22 -13.97 -12.08 -16.69
CA ASP A 22 -14.91 -13.01 -17.34
C ASP A 22 -14.22 -14.17 -18.07
N ALA A 23 -12.93 -14.04 -18.39
CA ALA A 23 -12.13 -15.07 -19.03
C ALA A 23 -11.51 -16.08 -18.06
N TYR A 24 -11.60 -15.84 -16.75
CA TYR A 24 -10.93 -16.64 -15.72
C TYR A 24 -11.85 -17.75 -15.24
N SER A 25 -11.27 -18.92 -15.01
CA SER A 25 -11.90 -20.00 -14.25
C SER A 25 -11.99 -19.65 -12.76
N GLN A 26 -12.78 -20.41 -11.99
CA GLN A 26 -12.88 -20.23 -10.53
C GLN A 26 -11.53 -20.43 -9.84
N ASP A 27 -10.77 -21.45 -10.23
CA ASP A 27 -9.46 -21.73 -9.65
C ASP A 27 -8.47 -20.57 -9.91
N GLU A 28 -8.47 -20.00 -11.12
CA GLU A 28 -7.64 -18.82 -11.45
C GLU A 28 -8.05 -17.57 -10.66
N LEU A 29 -9.35 -17.41 -10.39
CA LEU A 29 -9.84 -16.32 -9.53
C LEU A 29 -9.40 -16.52 -8.07
N ASP A 30 -9.45 -17.75 -7.55
CA ASP A 30 -9.02 -18.08 -6.20
C ASP A 30 -7.51 -17.86 -6.01
N GLU A 31 -6.69 -18.30 -6.98
CA GLU A 31 -5.26 -18.04 -6.98
C GLU A 31 -4.96 -16.53 -6.98
N ARG A 32 -5.68 -15.78 -7.82
CA ARG A 32 -5.54 -14.33 -7.90
C ARG A 32 -5.92 -13.64 -6.59
N ILE A 33 -7.02 -14.06 -5.95
CA ILE A 33 -7.44 -13.54 -4.65
C ILE A 33 -6.35 -13.79 -3.61
N ALA A 34 -5.79 -15.00 -3.53
CA ALA A 34 -4.76 -15.34 -2.57
C ALA A 34 -3.51 -14.43 -2.69
N VAL A 35 -3.09 -14.13 -3.93
CA VAL A 35 -1.98 -13.21 -4.19
C VAL A 35 -2.30 -11.78 -3.73
N LEU A 36 -3.51 -11.29 -4.04
CA LEU A 36 -3.94 -9.94 -3.65
C LEU A 36 -4.06 -9.78 -2.14
N GLU A 37 -4.55 -10.79 -1.42
CA GLU A 37 -4.62 -10.78 0.03
C GLU A 37 -3.23 -10.74 0.67
N ALA A 38 -2.28 -11.54 0.16
CA ALA A 38 -0.89 -11.48 0.61
C ALA A 38 -0.27 -10.10 0.38
N GLU A 39 -0.56 -9.48 -0.76
CA GLU A 39 -0.10 -8.13 -1.08
C GLU A 39 -0.71 -7.08 -0.14
N ILE A 40 -1.99 -7.19 0.22
CA ILE A 40 -2.63 -6.32 1.22
C ILE A 40 -1.91 -6.42 2.56
N VAL A 41 -1.58 -7.63 3.01
CA VAL A 41 -0.80 -7.84 4.25
C VAL A 41 0.55 -7.15 4.17
N ARG A 42 1.27 -7.31 3.04
CA ARG A 42 2.57 -6.69 2.80
C ARG A 42 2.51 -5.16 2.87
N VAL A 43 1.52 -4.55 2.20
CA VAL A 43 1.33 -3.09 2.17
C VAL A 43 0.98 -2.56 3.56
N ARG A 44 0.09 -3.23 4.30
CA ARG A 44 -0.26 -2.87 5.69
C ARG A 44 0.97 -2.88 6.58
N ALA A 45 1.77 -3.95 6.54
CA ALA A 45 2.99 -4.07 7.33
C ALA A 45 4.02 -2.98 7.00
N HIS A 46 4.12 -2.56 5.73
CA HIS A 46 4.99 -1.46 5.35
C HIS A 46 4.49 -0.10 5.87
N ARG A 47 3.19 0.19 5.71
CA ARG A 47 2.53 1.40 6.23
C ARG A 47 2.77 1.53 7.74
N ASP A 48 2.54 0.47 8.48
CA ASP A 48 2.61 0.50 9.94
C ASP A 48 4.05 0.70 10.43
N ARG A 49 5.03 0.07 9.77
CA ARG A 49 6.46 0.36 10.01
C ARG A 49 6.81 1.82 9.74
N ALA A 50 6.38 2.37 8.61
CA ALA A 50 6.62 3.77 8.26
C ALA A 50 5.98 4.74 9.28
N ALA A 51 4.78 4.42 9.77
CA ALA A 51 4.12 5.20 10.82
C ALA A 51 4.88 5.14 12.15
N ALA A 52 5.38 3.96 12.55
CA ALA A 52 6.20 3.80 13.74
C ALA A 52 7.50 4.60 13.66
N HIS A 53 8.16 4.61 12.50
CA HIS A 53 9.37 5.43 12.28
C HIS A 53 9.08 6.93 12.42
N ARG A 54 7.98 7.42 11.85
CA ARG A 54 7.57 8.83 12.03
C ARG A 54 7.30 9.17 13.48
N SER A 55 6.52 8.34 14.19
CA SER A 55 6.21 8.59 15.60
C SER A 55 7.47 8.59 16.48
N ALA A 56 8.44 7.72 16.21
CA ALA A 56 9.72 7.70 16.92
C ALA A 56 10.56 8.95 16.63
N ALA A 57 10.57 9.42 15.37
CA ALA A 57 11.22 10.67 15.01
C ALA A 57 10.56 11.87 15.68
N ASP A 58 9.23 11.96 15.66
CA ASP A 58 8.49 13.05 16.32
C ASP A 58 8.76 13.11 17.83
N ALA A 59 8.88 11.96 18.50
CA ALA A 59 9.24 11.88 19.91
C ALA A 59 10.68 12.36 20.19
N LEU A 60 11.62 12.10 19.29
CA LEU A 60 13.02 12.48 19.42
C LEU A 60 13.26 13.98 19.11
N PHE A 61 12.51 14.53 18.18
CA PHE A 61 12.69 15.90 17.67
C PHE A 61 11.67 16.91 18.22
N LYS A 62 10.79 16.51 19.16
CA LYS A 62 9.89 17.46 19.81
C LYS A 62 10.70 18.52 20.57
N PRO A 63 10.48 19.83 20.33
CA PRO A 63 11.13 20.88 21.10
C PRO A 63 10.77 20.69 22.57
N ARG A 64 11.77 20.73 23.45
CA ARG A 64 11.53 20.73 24.89
C ARG A 64 10.72 21.99 25.19
N SER A 65 9.44 21.83 25.49
CA SER A 65 8.57 22.94 25.88
C SER A 65 9.26 23.70 27.02
N SER A 66 9.51 24.99 26.81
CA SER A 66 9.87 25.92 27.89
C SER A 66 8.63 26.35 28.65
#